data_AF-A0A3R9TKV1-F1
#
_entry.id   AF-A0A3R9TKV1-F1
#
_cell.length_a   1.000
_cell.length_b   1.000
_cell.length_c   1.000
_cell.angle_alpha   90.00
_cell.angle_beta   90.00
_cell.angle_gamma   90.00
#
_symmetry.space_group_name_H-M   'P 1'
#
loop_
_entity.id
_entity.type
_entity.pdbx_description
1 polymer ?
#
loop_
_entity_poly.entity_id
_entity_poly.type
_entity_poly.pdbx_seq_one_letter_code
_entity_poly.pdbx_strand_id
1 'polypeptide(L)'
;LPNYGMLVINSERELLEQGETGELCIFGPSVAQGYLGRPDLTADKFIENPWAMSVEEELLYRTGDLAKIDEFGQVHCLGRADDQVKIRGFRVELGEIEAALCDIDGIGTAAVILRPEDGIDQLIAFIAPEIDAKQAIEIKELRHNLSQRLPPYMVPNRFEIIEEVPRLLSGKIDRKALKARPLTSVVDRSESDQPQNPAEEILFEILNRLFPNMPIKLDS
;
A
#
# COMPACT_ATOMS: atom_id res chain seq x y z
N LEU A 1 6.72 -27.14 5.29
CA LEU A 1 8.16 -27.25 5.60
C LEU A 1 8.30 -27.86 7.00
N PRO A 2 9.31 -28.69 7.28
CA PRO A 2 9.48 -29.25 8.62
C PRO A 2 9.78 -28.13 9.64
N ASN A 3 9.12 -28.16 10.80
CA ASN A 3 9.25 -27.20 11.92
C ASN A 3 8.70 -25.79 11.62
N TYR A 4 7.77 -25.65 10.69
CA TYR A 4 7.02 -24.41 10.47
C TYR A 4 5.56 -24.66 10.75
N GLY A 5 4.92 -23.72 11.43
CA GLY A 5 3.49 -23.74 11.65
C GLY A 5 2.84 -22.42 11.30
N MET A 6 1.52 -22.49 11.13
CA MET A 6 0.67 -21.36 10.79
C MET A 6 -0.51 -21.37 11.73
N LEU A 7 -0.88 -20.20 12.24
CA LEU A 7 -2.05 -20.01 13.10
C LEU A 7 -2.90 -18.88 12.52
N VAL A 8 -4.19 -18.91 12.81
CA VAL A 8 -5.10 -17.80 12.51
C VAL A 8 -5.61 -17.25 13.83
N ILE A 9 -5.39 -15.96 14.07
CA ILE A 9 -5.73 -15.30 15.33
C ILE A 9 -6.68 -14.11 15.14
N ASN A 10 -7.44 -13.77 16.17
CA ASN A 10 -8.25 -12.54 16.23
C ASN A 10 -7.43 -11.33 16.71
N SER A 11 -8.09 -10.17 16.82
CA SER A 11 -7.49 -8.91 17.31
C SER A 11 -6.98 -8.99 18.75
N GLU A 12 -7.59 -9.86 19.55
CA GLU A 12 -7.27 -10.14 20.95
C GLU A 12 -6.11 -11.14 21.09
N ARG A 13 -5.56 -11.62 19.97
CA ARG A 13 -4.48 -12.63 19.87
C ARG A 13 -4.88 -14.00 20.39
N GLU A 14 -6.14 -14.35 20.22
CA GLU A 14 -6.67 -15.68 20.54
C GLU A 14 -6.71 -16.52 19.26
N LEU A 15 -6.51 -17.84 19.40
CA LEU A 15 -6.70 -18.78 18.30
C LEU A 15 -8.17 -18.83 17.89
N LEU A 16 -8.40 -18.79 16.58
CA LEU A 16 -9.72 -18.95 16.01
C LEU A 16 -10.03 -20.41 15.68
N GLU A 17 -11.32 -20.75 15.74
CA GLU A 17 -11.80 -22.08 15.35
C GLU A 17 -11.79 -22.25 13.82
N GLN A 18 -11.98 -23.49 13.37
CA GLN A 18 -12.07 -23.79 11.95
C GLN A 18 -13.22 -23.00 11.28
N GLY A 19 -12.92 -22.42 10.12
CA GLY A 19 -13.85 -21.62 9.32
C GLY A 19 -13.91 -20.14 9.68
N GLU A 20 -13.39 -19.73 10.84
CA GLU A 20 -13.36 -18.34 11.26
C GLU A 20 -12.24 -17.55 10.58
N THR A 21 -12.51 -16.28 10.30
CA THR A 21 -11.55 -15.39 9.61
C THR A 21 -10.76 -14.57 10.61
N GLY A 22 -9.44 -14.64 10.52
CA GLY A 22 -8.51 -13.84 11.32
C GLY A 22 -7.23 -13.52 10.58
N GLU A 23 -6.24 -12.98 11.30
CA GLU A 23 -4.92 -12.71 10.75
C GLU A 23 -4.07 -13.99 10.75
N LEU A 24 -3.49 -14.30 9.60
CA LEU A 24 -2.53 -15.38 9.43
C LEU A 24 -1.21 -15.01 10.11
N CYS A 25 -0.72 -15.89 10.97
CA CYS A 25 0.57 -15.78 11.64
C CYS A 25 1.41 -17.01 11.31
N ILE A 26 2.73 -16.82 11.25
CA ILE A 26 3.69 -17.91 11.03
C ILE A 26 4.68 -17.98 12.18
N PHE A 27 5.13 -19.19 12.50
CA PHE A 27 6.18 -19.45 13.50
C PHE A 27 7.15 -20.52 13.02
N GLY A 28 8.32 -20.57 13.65
CA GLY A 28 9.38 -21.55 13.39
C GLY A 28 10.71 -20.92 12.98
N PRO A 29 11.71 -21.75 12.62
CA PRO A 29 13.12 -21.34 12.55
C PRO A 29 13.49 -20.23 11.56
N SER A 30 12.64 -19.93 10.56
CA SER A 30 12.89 -18.80 9.62
C SER A 30 12.15 -17.52 9.97
N VAL A 31 11.46 -17.46 11.11
CA VAL A 31 10.95 -16.18 11.60
C VAL A 31 12.14 -15.31 12.00
N ALA A 32 12.23 -14.13 11.37
CA ALA A 32 13.26 -13.16 11.71
C ALA A 32 13.11 -12.67 13.16
N GLN A 33 14.20 -12.20 13.76
CA GLN A 33 14.15 -11.61 15.11
C GLN A 33 13.50 -10.21 15.13
N GLY A 34 13.33 -9.59 13.96
CA GLY A 34 12.75 -8.27 13.83
C GLY A 34 13.23 -7.49 12.61
N TYR A 35 12.82 -6.22 12.56
CA TYR A 35 13.28 -5.26 11.58
C TYR A 35 14.48 -4.47 12.08
N LEU A 36 15.52 -4.38 11.27
CA LEU A 36 16.75 -3.65 11.60
C LEU A 36 16.44 -2.16 11.88
N GLY A 37 16.81 -1.68 13.08
CA GLY A 37 16.64 -0.28 13.48
C GLY A 37 15.19 0.17 13.69
N ARG A 38 14.23 -0.76 13.75
CA ARG A 38 12.79 -0.45 13.89
C ARG A 38 12.16 -1.26 15.03
N PRO A 39 12.47 -0.96 16.30
CA PRO A 39 11.99 -1.71 17.45
C PRO A 39 10.45 -1.67 17.58
N ASP A 40 9.82 -0.53 17.30
CA ASP A 40 8.37 -0.38 17.41
C ASP A 40 7.62 -1.29 16.42
N LEU A 41 8.08 -1.32 15.16
CA LEU A 41 7.52 -2.19 14.13
C LEU A 41 7.82 -3.67 14.41
N THR A 42 8.99 -3.94 15.00
CA THR A 42 9.36 -5.29 15.43
C THR A 42 8.38 -5.79 16.49
N ALA A 43 8.11 -4.99 17.54
CA ALA A 43 7.18 -5.37 18.60
C ALA A 43 5.72 -5.51 18.12
N ASP A 44 5.32 -4.76 17.09
CA ASP A 44 3.97 -4.89 16.49
C ASP A 44 3.83 -6.16 15.64
N LYS A 45 4.86 -6.52 14.86
CA LYS A 45 4.80 -7.62 13.87
C LYS A 45 5.31 -8.96 14.39
N PHE A 46 6.22 -8.96 15.35
CA PHE A 46 6.82 -10.16 15.96
C PHE A 46 6.36 -10.22 17.41
N ILE A 47 5.31 -11.00 17.66
CA ILE A 47 4.67 -11.12 18.97
C ILE A 47 5.04 -12.44 19.63
N GLU A 48 4.91 -12.53 20.95
CA GLU A 48 5.08 -13.78 21.68
C GLU A 48 4.07 -14.83 21.21
N ASN A 49 4.53 -16.09 21.14
CA ASN A 49 3.72 -17.25 20.83
C ASN A 49 3.37 -18.04 22.11
N PRO A 50 2.14 -17.92 22.64
CA PRO A 50 1.72 -18.65 23.84
C PRO A 50 1.68 -20.18 23.64
N TRP A 51 1.71 -20.64 22.38
CA TRP A 51 1.60 -22.05 22.00
C TRP A 51 2.92 -22.66 21.57
N ALA A 52 4.04 -21.96 21.77
CA ALA A 52 5.37 -22.44 21.44
C ALA A 52 5.71 -23.73 22.21
N MET A 53 6.20 -24.74 21.49
CA MET A 53 6.67 -26.01 22.07
C MET A 53 8.21 -26.08 22.10
N SER A 54 8.89 -25.11 21.48
CA SER A 54 10.35 -24.94 21.52
C SER A 54 10.75 -23.46 21.42
N VAL A 55 12.02 -23.17 21.66
CA VAL A 55 12.58 -21.80 21.62
C VAL A 55 12.46 -21.20 20.21
N GLU A 56 12.56 -22.03 19.17
CA GLU A 56 12.44 -21.61 17.77
C GLU A 56 11.01 -21.23 17.37
N GLU A 57 10.02 -21.46 18.24
CA GLU A 57 8.62 -21.17 18.03
C GLU A 57 8.13 -19.99 18.89
N GLU A 58 8.97 -19.40 19.74
CA GLU A 58 8.59 -18.34 20.70
C GLU A 58 8.02 -17.08 20.06
N LEU A 59 8.29 -16.85 18.77
CA LEU A 59 7.79 -15.69 18.03
C LEU A 59 6.78 -16.11 16.96
N LEU A 60 5.64 -15.41 16.97
CA LEU A 60 4.71 -15.34 15.85
C LEU A 60 5.02 -14.10 15.02
N TYR A 61 5.26 -14.29 13.72
CA TYR A 61 5.24 -13.21 12.75
C TYR A 61 3.83 -13.03 12.19
N ARG A 62 3.24 -11.87 12.47
CA ARG A 62 1.95 -11.43 11.95
C ARG A 62 2.10 -11.03 10.49
N THR A 63 1.57 -11.84 9.56
CA THR A 63 1.84 -11.63 8.14
C THR A 63 1.11 -10.41 7.60
N GLY A 64 0.00 -10.00 8.23
CA GLY A 64 -0.96 -9.04 7.71
C GLY A 64 -1.93 -9.63 6.69
N ASP A 65 -1.94 -10.94 6.45
CA ASP A 65 -2.92 -11.58 5.56
C ASP A 65 -4.16 -12.02 6.37
N LEU A 66 -5.36 -11.80 5.83
CA LEU A 66 -6.58 -12.40 6.36
C LEU A 66 -6.73 -13.80 5.79
N ALA A 67 -6.98 -14.77 6.66
CA ALA A 67 -7.18 -16.16 6.26
C ALA A 67 -8.18 -16.86 7.19
N LYS A 68 -8.60 -18.05 6.77
CA LYS A 68 -9.31 -19.03 7.60
C LYS A 68 -8.76 -20.43 7.35
N ILE A 69 -8.82 -21.29 8.35
CA ILE A 69 -8.43 -22.70 8.24
C ILE A 69 -9.69 -23.53 8.09
N ASP A 70 -9.77 -24.41 7.09
CA ASP A 70 -10.91 -25.31 6.91
C ASP A 70 -10.81 -26.59 7.76
N GLU A 71 -11.83 -27.44 7.67
CA GLU A 71 -11.92 -28.71 8.40
C GLU A 71 -10.80 -29.70 8.05
N PHE A 72 -10.16 -29.53 6.90
CA PHE A 72 -9.04 -30.35 6.43
C PHE A 72 -7.68 -29.72 6.78
N GLY A 73 -7.67 -28.60 7.50
CA GLY A 73 -6.45 -27.88 7.85
C GLY A 73 -5.86 -27.03 6.72
N GLN A 74 -6.61 -26.78 5.64
CA GLN A 74 -6.13 -25.94 4.54
C GLN A 74 -6.36 -24.46 4.85
N VAL A 75 -5.36 -23.63 4.52
CA VAL A 75 -5.40 -22.18 4.68
C VAL A 75 -6.04 -21.55 3.44
N HIS A 76 -7.15 -20.85 3.63
CA HIS A 76 -7.80 -20.05 2.59
C HIS A 76 -7.45 -18.57 2.79
N CYS A 77 -6.64 -18.00 1.90
CA CYS A 77 -6.30 -16.58 1.94
C CYS A 77 -7.45 -15.71 1.42
N LEU A 78 -7.85 -14.71 2.21
CA LEU A 78 -9.02 -13.86 1.96
C LEU A 78 -8.65 -12.40 1.64
N GLY A 79 -7.39 -12.00 1.88
CA GLY A 79 -6.91 -10.65 1.59
C GLY A 79 -5.86 -10.19 2.59
N ARG A 80 -5.79 -8.87 2.83
CA ARG A 80 -4.89 -8.24 3.81
C ARG A 80 -5.69 -7.62 4.95
N ALA A 81 -5.18 -7.75 6.17
CA ALA A 81 -5.61 -7.03 7.36
C ALA A 81 -4.99 -5.63 7.44
N ASP A 82 -3.87 -5.41 6.74
CA ASP A 82 -3.21 -4.11 6.62
C ASP A 82 -3.29 -3.54 5.19
N ASP A 83 -2.68 -2.37 5.02
CA ASP A 83 -2.83 -1.56 3.82
C ASP A 83 -1.81 -1.89 2.72
N GLN A 84 -1.09 -3.00 2.86
CA GLN A 84 -0.15 -3.43 1.85
C GLN A 84 -0.89 -3.84 0.57
N VAL A 85 -0.37 -3.40 -0.57
CA VAL A 85 -0.95 -3.70 -1.88
C VAL A 85 0.07 -4.34 -2.80
N LYS A 86 -0.44 -5.08 -3.80
CA LYS A 86 0.38 -5.57 -4.92
C LYS A 86 0.11 -4.71 -6.13
N ILE A 87 1.16 -4.13 -6.69
CA ILE A 87 1.07 -3.32 -7.90
C ILE A 87 1.97 -3.96 -8.94
N ARG A 88 1.38 -4.54 -9.98
CA ARG A 88 2.14 -5.17 -11.09
C ARG A 88 3.20 -6.18 -10.60
N GLY A 89 2.87 -6.93 -9.54
CA GLY A 89 3.76 -7.92 -8.92
C GLY A 89 4.69 -7.37 -7.83
N PHE A 90 4.79 -6.06 -7.65
CA PHE A 90 5.56 -5.44 -6.58
C PHE A 90 4.74 -5.35 -5.29
N ARG A 91 5.36 -5.70 -4.17
CA ARG A 91 4.82 -5.49 -2.82
C ARG A 91 5.10 -4.03 -2.44
N VAL A 92 4.03 -3.27 -2.22
CA VAL A 92 4.12 -1.84 -1.92
C VAL A 92 3.49 -1.57 -0.56
N GLU A 93 4.25 -0.91 0.32
CA GLU A 93 3.76 -0.41 1.59
C GLU A 93 3.20 1.00 1.38
N LEU A 94 1.88 1.16 1.45
CA LEU A 94 1.26 2.48 1.24
C LEU A 94 1.75 3.52 2.26
N GLY A 95 2.07 3.07 3.49
CA GLY A 95 2.63 3.91 4.53
C GLY A 95 3.99 4.54 4.19
N GLU A 96 4.78 3.93 3.31
CA GLU A 96 6.06 4.51 2.84
C GLU A 96 5.81 5.73 1.96
N ILE A 97 4.82 5.65 1.08
CA ILE A 97 4.42 6.75 0.20
C ILE A 97 3.77 7.86 1.04
N GLU A 98 2.93 7.50 2.01
CA GLU A 98 2.29 8.44 2.95
C GLU A 98 3.34 9.20 3.77
N ALA A 99 4.36 8.52 4.30
CA ALA A 99 5.45 9.16 5.04
C ALA A 99 6.26 10.11 4.14
N ALA A 100 6.61 9.68 2.92
CA ALA A 100 7.34 10.51 1.98
C ALA A 100 6.56 11.78 1.58
N LEU A 101 5.22 11.71 1.50
CA LEU A 101 4.36 12.86 1.30
C LEU A 101 4.33 13.81 2.51
N CYS A 102 4.18 13.27 3.72
CA CYS A 102 4.16 14.08 4.94
C CYS A 102 5.50 14.75 5.27
N ASP A 103 6.60 14.31 4.67
CA ASP A 103 7.91 14.98 4.77
C ASP A 103 8.01 16.26 3.91
N ILE A 104 7.01 16.54 3.06
CA ILE A 104 6.97 17.73 2.22
C ILE A 104 6.27 18.87 2.97
N ASP A 105 6.93 20.03 3.04
CA ASP A 105 6.41 21.22 3.72
C ASP A 105 4.99 21.59 3.22
N GLY A 106 4.10 21.87 4.18
CA GLY A 106 2.70 22.25 3.92
C GLY A 106 1.72 21.08 3.80
N ILE A 107 2.18 19.82 3.85
CA ILE A 107 1.31 18.64 3.95
C ILE A 107 1.12 18.25 5.42
N GLY A 108 -0.12 18.33 5.91
CA GLY A 108 -0.45 17.95 7.29
C GLY A 108 -0.76 16.46 7.44
N THR A 109 -1.49 15.86 6.48
CA THR A 109 -1.76 14.42 6.48
C THR A 109 -1.92 13.91 5.05
N ALA A 110 -1.28 12.78 4.75
CA ALA A 110 -1.47 12.05 3.52
C ALA A 110 -2.06 10.65 3.77
N ALA A 111 -2.88 10.18 2.83
CA ALA A 111 -3.37 8.81 2.79
C ALA A 111 -3.33 8.30 1.36
N VAL A 112 -2.81 7.10 1.14
CA VAL A 112 -2.71 6.50 -0.18
C VAL A 112 -3.64 5.29 -0.25
N ILE A 113 -4.30 5.13 -1.39
CA ILE A 113 -5.10 3.95 -1.71
C ILE A 113 -4.71 3.39 -3.07
N LEU A 114 -4.94 2.09 -3.25
CA LEU A 114 -5.03 1.47 -4.56
C LEU A 114 -6.51 1.39 -4.97
N ARG A 115 -6.83 1.92 -6.14
CA ARG A 115 -8.16 1.81 -6.75
C ARG A 115 -8.02 1.40 -8.22
N PRO A 116 -8.71 0.35 -8.68
CA PRO A 116 -8.75 0.02 -10.10
C PRO A 116 -9.64 1.02 -10.85
N GLU A 117 -9.13 1.57 -11.95
CA GLU A 117 -9.89 2.32 -12.95
C GLU A 117 -9.68 1.68 -14.32
N ASP A 118 -10.76 1.38 -15.04
CA ASP A 118 -10.73 0.72 -16.35
C ASP A 118 -9.90 -0.58 -16.36
N GLY A 119 -9.92 -1.33 -15.25
CA GLY A 119 -9.17 -2.57 -15.07
C GLY A 119 -7.68 -2.40 -14.77
N ILE A 120 -7.21 -1.16 -14.57
CA ILE A 120 -5.83 -0.84 -14.24
C ILE A 120 -5.77 -0.33 -12.79
N ASP A 121 -4.95 -0.98 -11.97
CA ASP A 121 -4.65 -0.53 -10.62
C ASP A 121 -3.96 0.84 -10.64
N GLN A 122 -4.55 1.82 -9.98
CA GLN A 122 -3.98 3.17 -9.81
C GLN A 122 -3.77 3.50 -8.34
N LEU A 123 -2.61 4.07 -8.05
CA LEU A 123 -2.31 4.70 -6.77
C LEU A 123 -2.91 6.11 -6.74
N ILE A 124 -3.66 6.39 -5.69
CA ILE A 124 -4.30 7.69 -5.47
C ILE A 124 -3.86 8.19 -4.10
N ALA A 125 -3.20 9.34 -4.07
CA ALA A 125 -2.82 10.04 -2.86
C ALA A 125 -3.86 11.11 -2.52
N PHE A 126 -4.42 11.03 -1.32
CA PHE A 126 -5.27 12.05 -0.73
C PHE A 126 -4.44 12.89 0.23
N ILE A 127 -4.47 14.21 0.06
CA ILE A 127 -3.61 15.14 0.78
C ILE A 127 -4.48 16.17 1.50
N ALA A 128 -4.36 16.21 2.82
CA ALA A 128 -4.87 17.29 3.64
C ALA A 128 -3.72 18.28 3.95
N PRO A 129 -3.79 19.53 3.47
CA PRO A 129 -2.81 20.56 3.78
C PRO A 129 -2.76 20.85 5.30
N GLU A 130 -1.65 21.40 5.77
CA GLU A 130 -1.61 22.02 7.09
C GLU A 130 -2.57 23.21 7.16
N ILE A 131 -3.19 23.43 8.33
CA ILE A 131 -4.18 24.50 8.54
C ILE A 131 -3.59 25.89 8.22
N ASP A 132 -2.30 26.09 8.50
CA ASP A 132 -1.60 27.36 8.31
C ASP A 132 -0.71 27.38 7.04
N ALA A 133 -0.87 26.40 6.14
CA ALA A 133 -0.11 26.37 4.89
C ALA A 133 -0.42 27.61 4.05
N LYS A 134 0.57 28.51 3.94
CA LYS A 134 0.46 29.76 3.16
C LYS A 134 0.70 29.55 1.66
N GLN A 135 1.27 28.41 1.28
CA GLN A 135 1.62 28.08 -0.09
C GLN A 135 0.61 27.11 -0.68
N ALA A 136 0.28 27.33 -1.95
CA ALA A 136 -0.53 26.38 -2.70
C ALA A 136 0.30 25.10 -2.92
N ILE A 137 -0.33 23.94 -2.72
CA ILE A 137 0.30 22.65 -3.00
C ILE A 137 0.31 22.42 -4.50
N GLU A 138 1.50 22.35 -5.10
CA GLU A 138 1.66 22.05 -6.53
C GLU A 138 1.89 20.56 -6.78
N ILE A 139 0.96 19.91 -7.48
CA ILE A 139 1.01 18.47 -7.78
C ILE A 139 2.30 18.07 -8.53
N LYS A 140 2.78 18.92 -9.45
CA LYS A 140 4.02 18.67 -10.21
C LYS A 140 5.22 18.56 -9.27
N GLU A 141 5.31 19.41 -8.25
CA GLU A 141 6.39 19.39 -7.27
C GLU A 141 6.31 18.17 -6.36
N LEU A 142 5.12 17.79 -5.91
CA LEU A 142 4.92 16.58 -5.11
C LEU A 142 5.41 15.34 -5.84
N ARG A 143 5.02 15.19 -7.11
CA ARG A 143 5.44 14.08 -7.96
C ARG A 143 6.95 14.06 -8.13
N HIS A 144 7.56 15.22 -8.39
CA HIS A 144 9.00 15.33 -8.54
C HIS A 144 9.73 14.94 -7.24
N ASN A 145 9.27 15.41 -6.08
CA ASN A 145 9.88 15.06 -4.79
C ASN A 145 9.81 13.55 -4.53
N LEU A 146 8.64 12.94 -4.77
CA LEU A 146 8.47 11.50 -4.61
C LEU A 146 9.34 10.70 -5.58
N SER A 147 9.50 11.11 -6.84
CA SER A 147 10.29 10.37 -7.83
C SER A 147 11.79 10.39 -7.55
N GLN A 148 12.30 11.37 -6.77
CA GLN A 148 13.68 11.38 -6.30
C GLN A 148 13.94 10.38 -5.16
N ARG A 149 12.89 9.92 -4.47
CA ARG A 149 13.00 9.15 -3.22
C ARG A 149 12.44 7.73 -3.32
N LEU A 150 11.45 7.54 -4.18
CA LEU A 150 10.71 6.30 -4.32
C LEU A 150 10.88 5.69 -5.72
N PRO A 151 10.84 4.36 -5.83
CA PRO A 151 10.75 3.71 -7.13
C PRO A 151 9.55 4.19 -7.96
N PRO A 152 9.64 4.23 -9.30
CA PRO A 152 8.57 4.77 -10.15
C PRO A 152 7.18 4.15 -9.95
N TYR A 153 7.10 2.87 -9.57
CA TYR A 153 5.84 2.16 -9.34
C TYR A 153 5.16 2.52 -8.00
N MET A 154 5.85 3.24 -7.11
CA MET A 154 5.30 3.75 -5.85
C MET A 154 4.81 5.20 -5.95
N VAL A 155 5.15 5.90 -7.04
CA VAL A 155 4.71 7.29 -7.24
C VAL A 155 3.22 7.30 -7.61
N PRO A 156 2.35 8.02 -6.86
CA PRO A 156 0.92 8.05 -7.13
C PRO A 156 0.55 8.49 -8.55
N ASN A 157 -0.47 7.86 -9.12
CA ASN A 157 -1.03 8.25 -10.42
C ASN A 157 -1.85 9.54 -10.30
N ARG A 158 -2.56 9.70 -9.17
CA ARG A 158 -3.44 10.83 -8.90
C ARG A 158 -3.16 11.43 -7.52
N PHE A 159 -3.41 12.73 -7.42
CA PHE A 159 -3.30 13.50 -6.19
C PHE A 159 -4.61 14.27 -5.99
N GLU A 160 -5.30 14.01 -4.88
CA GLU A 160 -6.56 14.64 -4.51
C GLU A 160 -6.33 15.49 -3.26
N ILE A 161 -6.44 16.81 -3.40
CA ILE A 161 -6.38 17.72 -2.25
C ILE A 161 -7.76 17.72 -1.59
N ILE A 162 -7.79 17.44 -0.30
CA ILE A 162 -9.01 17.33 0.50
C ILE A 162 -8.85 18.13 1.80
N GLU A 163 -9.97 18.51 2.42
CA GLU A 163 -9.92 19.24 3.68
C GLU A 163 -9.40 18.36 4.83
N GLU A 164 -9.85 17.11 4.89
CA GLU A 164 -9.48 16.17 5.95
C GLU A 164 -9.51 14.72 5.45
N VAL A 165 -8.51 13.94 5.88
CA VAL A 165 -8.44 12.49 5.70
C VAL A 165 -9.40 11.81 6.70
N PRO A 166 -10.40 11.05 6.24
CA PRO A 166 -11.37 10.41 7.13
C PRO A 166 -10.68 9.34 7.98
N ARG A 167 -11.09 9.25 9.25
CA ARG A 167 -10.56 8.30 10.23
C ARG A 167 -11.69 7.50 10.87
N LEU A 168 -11.39 6.26 11.23
CA LEU A 168 -12.23 5.42 12.08
C LEU A 168 -12.20 5.94 13.53
N LEU A 169 -13.11 5.46 14.37
CA LEU A 169 -13.12 5.76 15.82
C LEU A 169 -11.81 5.39 16.52
N SER A 170 -11.06 4.42 15.98
CA SER A 170 -9.74 4.02 16.45
C SER A 170 -8.61 5.01 16.09
N GLY A 171 -8.90 6.07 15.32
CA GLY A 171 -7.91 7.02 14.80
C GLY A 171 -7.19 6.57 13.53
N LYS A 172 -7.38 5.30 13.12
CA LYS A 172 -6.84 4.76 11.85
C LYS A 172 -7.52 5.41 10.64
N ILE A 173 -6.81 5.53 9.52
CA ILE A 173 -7.37 6.05 8.27
C ILE A 173 -8.54 5.15 7.80
N ASP A 174 -9.68 5.76 7.47
CA ASP A 174 -10.80 5.07 6.86
C ASP A 174 -10.62 5.01 5.33
N ARG A 175 -9.82 4.03 4.89
CA ARG A 175 -9.58 3.79 3.46
C ARG A 175 -10.82 3.35 2.70
N LYS A 176 -11.84 2.81 3.37
CA LYS A 176 -13.12 2.46 2.73
C LYS A 176 -13.87 3.72 2.32
N ALA A 177 -13.91 4.73 3.21
CA ALA A 177 -14.45 6.04 2.89
C ALA A 177 -13.68 6.71 1.75
N LEU A 178 -12.34 6.66 1.78
CA LEU A 178 -11.50 7.17 0.68
C LEU A 178 -11.76 6.45 -0.65
N LYS A 179 -11.92 5.12 -0.65
CA LYS A 179 -12.25 4.33 -1.85
C LYS A 179 -13.65 4.62 -2.42
N ALA A 180 -14.56 5.12 -1.60
CA ALA A 180 -15.90 5.51 -2.05
C ALA A 180 -15.98 6.96 -2.55
N ARG A 181 -14.99 7.81 -2.23
CA ARG A 181 -14.99 9.21 -2.67
C ARG A 181 -14.91 9.33 -4.20
N PRO A 182 -15.68 10.25 -4.83
CA PRO A 182 -15.48 10.60 -6.22
C PRO A 182 -14.10 11.25 -6.37
N LEU A 183 -13.44 10.96 -7.49
CA LEU A 183 -12.17 11.58 -7.85
C LEU A 183 -12.47 12.83 -8.68
N THR A 184 -11.77 13.92 -8.37
CA THR A 184 -11.95 15.22 -9.03
C THR A 184 -10.73 15.62 -9.84
N SER A 185 -9.55 15.17 -9.41
CA SER A 185 -8.36 15.27 -10.23
C SER A 185 -8.55 14.40 -11.47
N VAL A 186 -7.99 14.81 -12.60
CA VAL A 186 -7.81 13.89 -13.74
C VAL A 186 -6.60 13.00 -13.42
N VAL A 187 -6.45 11.84 -14.09
CA VAL A 187 -5.12 11.22 -14.13
C VAL A 187 -4.21 12.28 -14.68
N ASP A 188 -3.26 12.72 -13.87
CA ASP A 188 -2.25 13.67 -14.29
C ASP A 188 -1.31 12.93 -15.24
N ARG A 189 -1.74 12.90 -16.50
CA ARG A 189 -0.94 12.57 -17.68
C ARG A 189 0.02 13.73 -17.78
N SER A 190 1.27 13.53 -17.36
CA SER A 190 2.26 14.60 -17.32
C SER A 190 2.38 15.25 -18.70
N GLU A 191 2.81 16.51 -18.76
CA GLU A 191 3.26 17.14 -20.01
C GLU A 191 4.40 16.34 -20.70
N SER A 192 5.03 15.38 -19.99
CA SER A 192 5.98 14.41 -20.56
C SER A 192 5.33 13.35 -21.46
N ASP A 193 4.00 13.19 -21.42
CA ASP A 193 3.30 12.20 -22.26
C ASP A 193 3.02 12.75 -23.68
N GLN A 194 3.30 14.03 -23.93
CA GLN A 194 3.25 14.60 -25.29
C GLN A 194 4.61 14.45 -25.97
N PRO A 195 4.64 13.98 -27.23
CA PRO A 195 5.89 13.91 -27.97
C PRO A 195 6.52 15.30 -28.11
N GLN A 196 7.77 15.42 -27.68
CA GLN A 196 8.54 16.67 -27.64
C GLN A 196 9.50 16.83 -28.83
N ASN A 197 9.69 15.75 -29.59
CA ASN A 197 10.55 15.74 -30.78
C ASN A 197 9.99 14.79 -31.87
N PRO A 198 10.50 14.90 -33.12
CA PRO A 198 9.98 14.08 -34.22
C PRO A 198 10.12 12.56 -34.03
N ALA A 199 11.10 12.09 -33.25
CA ALA A 199 11.26 10.66 -32.98
C ALA A 199 10.19 10.16 -32.00
N GLU A 200 9.87 10.98 -31.00
CA GLU A 200 8.77 10.74 -30.07
C GLU A 200 7.40 10.80 -30.75
N GLU A 201 7.18 11.70 -31.72
CA GLU A 201 5.94 11.75 -32.51
C GLU A 201 5.69 10.42 -33.25
N ILE A 202 6.73 9.90 -33.91
CA ILE A 202 6.68 8.61 -34.61
C ILE A 202 6.41 7.47 -33.62
N LEU A 203 7.08 7.47 -32.46
CA LEU A 203 6.89 6.45 -31.43
C LEU A 203 5.46 6.50 -30.85
N PHE A 204 4.94 7.70 -30.60
CA PHE A 204 3.58 7.91 -30.13
C PHE A 204 2.53 7.42 -31.13
N GLU A 205 2.71 7.69 -32.43
CA GLU A 205 1.84 7.17 -33.50
C GLU A 205 1.85 5.64 -33.57
N ILE A 206 3.03 5.03 -33.50
CA ILE A 206 3.17 3.57 -33.53
C ILE A 206 2.44 2.94 -32.34
N LEU A 207 2.67 3.49 -31.14
CA LEU A 207 2.06 2.98 -29.93
C LEU A 207 0.53 3.16 -29.96
N ASN A 208 0.01 4.28 -30.50
CA ASN A 208 -1.43 4.51 -30.64
C ASN A 208 -2.07 3.53 -31.62
N ARG A 209 -1.36 3.18 -32.69
CA ARG A 209 -1.84 2.19 -33.65
C ARG A 209 -1.92 0.79 -33.04
N LEU A 210 -0.97 0.44 -32.16
CA LEU A 210 -0.90 -0.88 -31.55
C LEU A 210 -1.80 -1.02 -30.32
N PHE A 211 -2.01 0.06 -29.57
CA PHE A 211 -2.75 0.08 -28.32
C PHE A 211 -3.77 1.23 -28.29
N PRO A 212 -4.80 1.21 -29.15
CA PRO A 212 -5.70 2.34 -29.38
C PRO A 212 -6.54 2.77 -28.16
N ASN A 213 -6.64 1.91 -27.14
CA ASN A 213 -7.37 2.18 -25.91
C ASN A 213 -6.46 2.26 -24.67
N MET A 214 -5.14 2.21 -24.86
CA MET A 214 -4.18 2.27 -23.76
C MET A 214 -3.57 3.67 -23.69
N PRO A 215 -3.49 4.29 -22.50
CA PRO A 215 -2.71 5.50 -22.35
C PRO A 215 -1.23 5.18 -22.61
N ILE A 216 -0.65 5.88 -23.59
CA ILE A 216 0.75 5.73 -24.00
C ILE A 216 1.60 6.74 -23.25
N LYS A 217 2.74 6.28 -22.73
CA LYS A 217 3.75 7.12 -22.08
C LYS A 217 5.02 7.12 -22.89
N LEU A 218 5.62 8.29 -23.03
CA LEU A 218 6.96 8.46 -23.58
C LEU A 218 7.86 8.88 -22.41
N ASP A 219 8.71 7.97 -21.95
CA ASP A 219 9.72 8.30 -20.94
C ASP A 219 10.94 8.90 -21.68
N SER A 220 11.48 10.01 -21.17
CA SER A 220 12.70 10.65 -21.69
C SER A 220 13.96 10.10 -21.02
#